data_AF-A0A5M7QQU2-F1
#
_entry.id   AF-A0A5M7QQU2-F1
#
_cell.length_a   1.000
_cell.length_b   1.000
_cell.length_c   1.000
_cell.angle_alpha   90.00
_cell.angle_beta   90.00
_cell.angle_gamma   90.00
#
_symmetry.space_group_name_H-M   'P 1'
#
loop_
_entity.id
_entity.type
_entity.pdbx_description
1 polymer ?
#
loop_
_entity_poly.entity_id
_entity_poly.type
_entity_poly.pdbx_seq_one_letter_code
_entity_poly.pdbx_strand_id
1 'polypeptide(L)'
;MCLGYDDFFPCWFSLFLTLVRKTNGNVLVFTDNQDLLDSRKRSLLNRVCDMEFVLDVSMPVSYIAFVLRRYLERKRSERENCRITLREHAVIDGFLNGMDVRHHSSLLGIQIRTVYQHRKNCANKLGVRNLKDLLRL
;
A
#
# COMPACT_ATOMS: atom_id res chain seq x y z
N MET A 1 -10.07 9.38 -1.38
CA MET A 1 -8.65 9.35 -1.78
C MET A 1 -8.53 8.47 -3.00
N CYS A 2 -7.55 8.74 -3.85
CA CYS A 2 -7.35 8.15 -5.16
C CYS A 2 -5.90 7.73 -5.33
N LEU A 3 -5.66 6.65 -6.08
CA LEU A 3 -4.31 6.18 -6.43
C LEU A 3 -3.98 6.60 -7.87
N GLY A 4 -2.71 6.95 -8.10
CA GLY A 4 -2.21 7.37 -9.41
C GLY A 4 -2.29 6.27 -10.48
N TYR A 5 -2.37 6.70 -11.75
CA TYR A 5 -2.53 5.85 -12.94
C TYR A 5 -1.44 4.77 -13.12
N ASP A 6 -0.19 5.09 -12.76
CA ASP A 6 0.96 4.18 -12.91
C ASP A 6 1.22 3.33 -11.66
N ASP A 7 0.42 3.50 -10.60
CA ASP A 7 0.69 2.83 -9.34
C ASP A 7 0.09 1.43 -9.30
N PHE A 8 1.01 0.49 -9.10
CA PHE A 8 0.68 -0.91 -8.85
C PHE A 8 -0.14 -1.03 -7.56
N PHE A 9 -1.37 -1.57 -7.64
CA PHE A 9 -2.22 -1.87 -6.48
C PHE A 9 -2.09 -3.34 -6.11
N PRO A 10 -1.36 -3.69 -5.05
CA PRO A 10 -1.23 -5.08 -4.65
C PRO A 10 -2.56 -5.64 -4.17
N CYS A 11 -2.89 -6.87 -4.57
CA CYS A 11 -4.13 -7.53 -4.14
C CYS A 11 -4.26 -7.58 -2.60
N TRP A 12 -3.15 -7.69 -1.89
CA TRP A 12 -3.14 -7.74 -0.42
C TRP A 12 -3.55 -6.44 0.29
N PHE A 13 -3.71 -5.32 -0.41
CA PHE A 13 -4.35 -4.14 0.15
C PHE A 13 -5.81 -4.39 0.54
N SER A 14 -6.48 -5.37 -0.08
CA SER A 14 -7.83 -5.77 0.32
C SER A 14 -7.91 -6.34 1.74
N LEU A 15 -6.77 -6.66 2.38
CA LEU A 15 -6.75 -7.11 3.77
C LEU A 15 -7.21 -6.01 4.74
N PHE A 16 -6.99 -4.74 4.41
CA PHE A 16 -7.27 -3.62 5.31
C PHE A 16 -7.88 -2.39 4.63
N LEU A 17 -8.21 -2.48 3.33
CA LEU A 17 -8.88 -1.42 2.56
C LEU A 17 -10.11 -1.95 1.84
N THR A 18 -11.20 -1.18 1.93
CA THR A 18 -12.41 -1.44 1.13
C THR A 18 -12.34 -0.69 -0.20
N LEU A 19 -12.25 -1.44 -1.30
CA LEU A 19 -12.30 -0.86 -2.63
C LEU A 19 -13.75 -0.57 -3.05
N VAL A 20 -14.10 0.69 -3.33
CA VAL A 20 -15.48 1.07 -3.64
C VAL A 20 -15.74 1.19 -5.13
N ARG A 21 -14.78 1.71 -5.91
CA ARG A 21 -14.98 1.90 -7.35
C ARG A 21 -13.67 1.80 -8.12
N LYS A 22 -13.69 1.00 -9.20
CA LYS A 22 -12.67 0.97 -10.25
C LYS A 22 -13.25 1.69 -11.46
N THR A 23 -12.78 2.91 -11.73
CA THR A 23 -13.16 3.64 -12.95
C THR A 23 -12.24 3.19 -14.09
N ASN A 24 -12.80 2.93 -15.28
CA ASN A 24 -12.19 2.42 -16.53
C ASN A 24 -10.68 2.68 -16.72
N GLY A 25 -9.84 2.03 -15.90
CA GLY A 25 -8.38 2.10 -15.92
C GLY A 25 -7.69 2.85 -14.77
N ASN A 26 -8.25 3.91 -14.18
CA ASN A 26 -7.36 5.01 -13.76
C ASN A 26 -7.39 5.47 -12.30
N VAL A 27 -8.37 5.10 -11.48
CA VAL A 27 -8.44 5.58 -10.09
C VAL A 27 -9.17 4.58 -9.19
N LEU A 28 -8.52 4.15 -8.11
CA LEU A 28 -9.13 3.38 -7.03
C LEU A 28 -9.59 4.33 -5.92
N VAL A 29 -10.92 4.41 -5.73
CA VAL A 29 -11.51 5.19 -4.64
C VAL A 29 -11.77 4.25 -3.47
N PHE A 30 -11.11 4.50 -2.35
CA PHE A 30 -11.45 3.89 -1.06
C PHE A 30 -12.07 4.93 -0.14
N THR A 31 -13.11 4.52 0.58
CA THR A 31 -13.91 5.37 1.47
C THR A 31 -13.93 4.82 2.88
N ASP A 32 -12.86 4.17 3.33
CA ASP A 32 -12.82 3.78 4.72
C ASP A 32 -12.92 5.03 5.60
N ASN A 33 -13.75 4.94 6.64
CA ASN A 33 -13.95 5.99 7.63
C ASN A 33 -12.56 6.51 8.07
N GLN A 34 -12.42 7.83 8.27
CA GLN A 34 -11.14 8.45 8.61
C GLN A 34 -10.46 7.79 9.83
N ASP A 35 -11.27 7.21 10.72
CA ASP A 35 -10.85 6.46 11.91
C ASP A 35 -10.19 5.10 11.60
N LEU A 36 -10.53 4.48 10.46
CA LEU A 36 -10.01 3.17 10.05
C LEU A 36 -8.66 3.29 9.31
N LEU A 37 -8.36 4.47 8.75
CA LEU A 37 -7.09 4.80 8.10
C LEU A 37 -6.16 5.53 9.06
N ASP A 38 -5.66 4.77 10.03
CA ASP A 38 -4.69 5.25 10.99
C ASP A 38 -3.37 5.71 10.33
N SER A 39 -2.49 6.31 11.13
CA SER A 39 -1.19 6.79 10.67
C SER A 39 -0.31 5.68 10.07
N ARG A 40 -0.48 4.44 10.54
CA ARG A 40 0.32 3.28 10.12
C ARG A 40 -0.09 2.78 8.74
N LYS A 41 -1.38 2.54 8.51
CA LYS A 41 -1.94 2.16 7.20
C LYS A 41 -1.65 3.23 6.16
N ARG A 42 -1.79 4.51 6.54
CA ARG A 42 -1.49 5.64 5.65
C ARG A 42 0.00 5.73 5.30
N SER A 43 0.89 5.50 6.26
CA SER A 43 2.34 5.46 6.01
C SER A 43 2.71 4.33 5.04
N LEU A 44 2.11 3.16 5.22
CA LEU A 44 2.29 2.03 4.31
C LEU A 44 1.80 2.35 2.89
N LEU A 45 0.59 2.91 2.77
CA LEU A 45 0.02 3.29 1.47
C LEU A 45 0.89 4.29 0.73
N ASN A 46 1.35 5.35 1.41
CA ASN A 46 2.22 6.36 0.82
C ASN A 46 3.58 5.81 0.34
N ARG A 47 4.05 4.69 0.88
CA ARG A 47 5.30 4.06 0.44
C ARG A 47 5.14 3.26 -0.84
N VAL A 48 3.93 2.72 -1.08
CA VAL A 48 3.66 1.81 -2.21
C VAL A 48 3.03 2.55 -3.39
N CYS A 49 2.17 3.53 -3.13
CA CYS A 49 1.42 4.26 -4.15
C CYS A 49 1.37 5.76 -3.85
N ASP A 50 1.29 6.58 -4.89
CA ASP A 50 0.98 7.99 -4.78
C ASP A 50 -0.52 8.18 -4.49
N MET A 51 -0.80 8.63 -3.26
CA MET A 51 -2.15 9.02 -2.88
C MET A 51 -2.44 10.46 -3.28
N GLU A 52 -3.52 10.63 -4.02
CA GLU A 52 -4.12 11.91 -4.36
C GLU A 52 -5.45 12.09 -3.63
N PHE A 53 -5.69 13.35 -3.25
CA PHE A 53 -6.98 13.74 -2.70
C PHE A 53 -7.85 14.24 -3.84
N VAL A 54 -8.97 13.58 -4.08
CA VAL A 54 -10.00 14.11 -4.98
C VAL A 54 -10.96 14.97 -4.17
N LEU A 55 -11.21 16.16 -4.70
CA LEU A 55 -12.20 17.09 -4.20
C LEU A 55 -13.36 17.13 -5.18
N ASP A 56 -14.58 17.07 -4.67
CA ASP A 56 -15.80 17.30 -5.42
C ASP A 56 -16.66 18.34 -4.70
N VAL A 57 -17.36 19.18 -5.45
CA VAL A 57 -18.14 20.30 -4.91
C VAL A 57 -19.32 19.81 -4.06
N SER A 58 -19.80 18.59 -4.27
CA SER A 58 -20.83 17.95 -3.43
C SER A 58 -20.30 17.41 -2.10
N MET A 59 -18.98 17.44 -1.85
CA MET A 59 -18.41 16.94 -0.60
C MET A 59 -18.73 17.85 0.59
N PRO A 60 -18.91 17.29 1.79
CA PRO A 60 -19.09 18.09 3.01
C PRO A 60 -17.93 19.07 3.23
N VAL A 61 -18.25 20.29 3.69
CA VAL A 61 -17.25 21.34 3.99
C VAL A 61 -16.17 20.86 4.97
N SER A 62 -16.54 20.00 5.92
CA SER A 62 -15.60 19.38 6.87
C SER A 62 -14.54 18.53 6.17
N TYR A 63 -14.90 17.79 5.12
CA TYR A 63 -13.97 17.01 4.31
C TYR A 63 -13.06 17.90 3.48
N ILE A 64 -13.61 18.94 2.84
CA ILE A 64 -12.86 19.92 2.06
C ILE A 64 -11.80 20.60 2.95
N ALA A 65 -12.20 21.08 4.13
CA ALA A 65 -11.29 21.70 5.10
C ALA A 65 -10.17 20.75 5.55
N PHE A 66 -10.49 19.46 5.77
CA PHE A 66 -9.51 18.44 6.10
C PHE A 66 -8.46 18.24 4.99
N VAL A 67 -8.90 18.09 3.73
CA VAL A 67 -8.01 17.91 2.59
C VAL A 67 -7.09 19.13 2.43
N LEU A 68 -7.63 20.34 2.57
CA LEU A 68 -6.85 21.58 2.50
C LEU A 68 -5.80 21.66 3.62
N ARG A 69 -6.18 21.38 4.87
CA ARG A 69 -5.24 21.34 6.01
C ARG A 69 -4.09 20.37 5.72
N ARG A 70 -4.42 19.18 5.22
CA ARG A 70 -3.45 18.15 4.84
C ARG A 70 -2.52 18.58 3.73
N TYR A 71 -3.05 19.24 2.70
CA TYR A 71 -2.24 19.73 1.59
C TYR A 71 -1.24 20.78 2.06
N LEU A 72 -1.66 21.69 2.94
CA LEU A 72 -0.80 22.71 3.54
C LEU A 72 0.28 22.09 4.45
N GLU A 73 -0.04 21.04 5.20
CA GLU A 73 0.90 20.30 6.05
C GLU A 73 1.92 19.45 5.24
N ARG A 74 1.62 19.11 3.98
CA ARG A 74 2.41 18.19 3.14
C ARG A 74 3.83 18.67 2.82
N LYS A 75 4.15 19.96 3.00
CA LYS A 75 5.44 20.58 2.63
C LYS A 75 6.67 20.16 3.47
N ARG A 76 6.62 19.11 4.29
CA ARG A 76 7.74 18.72 5.19
C ARG A 76 8.29 17.31 5.00
N SER A 77 7.75 16.51 4.09
CA SER A 77 8.22 15.13 3.89
C SER A 77 8.55 14.92 2.42
N GLU A 78 9.84 14.92 2.10
CA GLU A 78 10.30 14.39 0.82
C GLU A 78 9.72 12.98 0.67
N ARG A 79 9.02 12.75 -0.44
CA ARG A 79 8.42 11.46 -0.75
C ARG A 79 9.55 10.46 -0.99
N GLU A 80 9.97 9.73 0.04
CA GLU A 80 10.64 8.45 -0.16
C GLU A 80 9.57 7.42 -0.60
N ASN A 81 9.06 7.58 -1.82
CA ASN A 81 8.20 6.59 -2.45
C ASN A 81 9.05 5.34 -2.68
N CYS A 82 8.95 4.38 -1.76
CA CYS A 82 9.62 3.10 -1.85
C CYS A 82 8.85 2.17 -2.79
N ARG A 83 8.91 2.43 -4.10
CA ARG A 83 8.24 1.63 -5.13
C ARG A 83 8.62 0.15 -5.02
N ILE A 84 7.66 -0.69 -4.67
CA ILE A 84 7.80 -2.15 -4.64
C ILE A 84 7.92 -2.64 -6.10
N THR A 85 8.99 -3.38 -6.39
CA THR A 85 9.21 -3.99 -7.70
C THR A 85 8.30 -5.20 -7.91
N LEU A 86 8.08 -5.63 -9.16
CA LEU A 86 7.29 -6.82 -9.47
C LEU A 86 7.81 -8.09 -8.77
N ARG A 87 9.13 -8.23 -8.61
CA ARG A 87 9.73 -9.34 -7.86
C ARG A 87 9.44 -9.27 -6.37
N GLU A 88 9.58 -8.10 -5.76
CA GLU A 88 9.24 -7.88 -4.35
C GLU A 88 7.73 -8.11 -4.11
N HIS A 89 6.89 -7.71 -5.07
CA HIS A 89 5.46 -8.01 -5.01
C HIS A 89 5.21 -9.51 -4.99
N ALA A 90 5.81 -10.29 -5.89
CA ALA A 90 5.65 -11.75 -5.89
C ALA A 90 6.10 -12.39 -4.56
N VAL A 91 7.16 -11.85 -3.94
CA VAL A 91 7.63 -12.29 -2.62
C VAL A 91 6.61 -12.01 -1.52
N ILE A 92 5.98 -10.84 -1.54
CA ILE A 92 4.96 -10.46 -0.56
C ILE A 92 3.70 -11.29 -0.77
N ASP A 93 3.21 -11.38 -2.02
CA ASP A 93 1.99 -12.08 -2.38
C ASP A 93 2.05 -13.57 -2.02
N GLY A 94 3.13 -14.26 -2.41
CA GLY A 94 3.32 -15.66 -2.01
C GLY A 94 3.37 -15.83 -0.50
N PHE A 95 3.96 -14.88 0.25
CA PHE A 95 3.99 -14.97 1.71
C PHE A 95 2.59 -14.80 2.34
N LEU A 96 1.82 -13.80 1.89
CA LEU A 96 0.50 -13.50 2.43
C LEU A 96 -0.54 -14.55 2.08
N ASN A 97 -0.39 -15.21 0.92
CA ASN A 97 -1.20 -16.37 0.53
C ASN A 97 -0.82 -17.67 1.25
N GLY A 98 0.06 -17.62 2.26
CA GLY A 98 0.44 -18.79 3.07
C GLY A 98 1.36 -19.78 2.35
N MET A 99 2.03 -19.38 1.27
CA MET A 99 2.88 -20.26 0.49
C MET A 99 4.08 -20.76 1.30
N ASP A 100 4.29 -22.09 1.28
CA ASP A 100 5.47 -22.70 1.86
C ASP A 100 6.76 -22.15 1.22
N VAL A 101 7.81 -22.01 2.02
CA VAL A 101 9.07 -21.40 1.58
C VAL A 101 9.77 -22.20 0.48
N ARG A 102 9.63 -23.54 0.46
CA ARG A 102 10.23 -24.38 -0.59
C ARG A 102 9.48 -24.19 -1.91
N HIS A 103 8.15 -24.14 -1.84
CA HIS A 103 7.32 -23.86 -3.00
C HIS A 103 7.58 -22.46 -3.55
N HIS A 104 7.67 -21.47 -2.66
CA HIS A 104 7.99 -20.07 -3.01
C HIS A 104 9.39 -19.95 -3.65
N SER A 105 10.39 -20.63 -3.09
CA SER A 105 11.74 -20.73 -3.66
C SER A 105 11.72 -21.31 -5.07
N SER A 106 10.98 -22.40 -5.29
CA SER A 106 10.82 -23.02 -6.61
C SER A 106 10.12 -22.11 -7.61
N LEU A 107 9.05 -21.43 -7.20
CA LEU A 107 8.26 -20.54 -8.05
C LEU A 107 9.09 -19.36 -8.55
N LEU A 108 9.89 -18.77 -7.66
CA LEU A 108 10.73 -17.62 -7.97
C LEU A 108 12.08 -18.00 -8.61
N GLY A 109 12.43 -19.29 -8.65
CA GLY A 109 13.71 -19.77 -9.17
C GLY A 109 14.92 -19.29 -8.36
N ILE A 110 14.78 -19.11 -7.05
CA ILE A 110 15.83 -18.60 -6.16
C ILE A 110 16.03 -19.52 -4.96
N GLN A 111 17.19 -19.44 -4.30
CA GLN A 111 17.46 -20.24 -3.10
C GLN A 111 16.56 -19.84 -1.92
N ILE A 112 16.24 -20.80 -1.06
CA ILE A 112 15.43 -20.59 0.16
C ILE A 112 16.01 -19.45 1.03
N ARG A 113 17.34 -19.40 1.20
CA ARG A 113 18.00 -18.32 1.96
C ARG A 113 17.72 -16.95 1.35
N THR A 114 17.73 -16.86 0.02
CA THR A 114 17.41 -15.64 -0.74
C THR A 114 15.95 -15.23 -0.58
N VAL A 115 15.00 -16.19 -0.48
CA VAL A 115 13.59 -15.89 -0.17
C VAL A 115 13.46 -15.19 1.19
N TYR A 116 14.12 -15.71 2.24
CA TYR A 116 14.09 -15.07 3.57
C TYR A 116 14.70 -13.67 3.55
N GLN A 117 15.81 -13.49 2.82
CA GLN A 117 16.42 -12.18 2.66
C GLN A 117 15.49 -11.20 1.92
N HIS A 118 14.84 -11.62 0.84
CA HIS A 118 13.86 -10.79 0.14
C HIS A 118 12.67 -10.42 1.04
N ARG A 119 12.13 -11.36 1.82
CA ARG A 119 11.06 -11.06 2.78
C ARG A 119 11.47 -9.98 3.78
N LYS A 120 12.70 -10.06 4.32
CA LYS A 120 13.25 -9.03 5.23
C LYS A 120 13.42 -7.68 4.53
N ASN A 121 13.96 -7.67 3.32
CA ASN A 121 14.13 -6.44 2.53
C ASN A 121 12.78 -5.79 2.22
N CYS A 122 11.77 -6.59 1.83
CA CYS A 122 10.41 -6.12 1.59
C CYS A 122 9.80 -5.52 2.86
N ALA A 123 9.94 -6.19 4.01
CA ALA A 123 9.44 -5.67 5.29
C ALA A 123 10.05 -4.29 5.64
N ASN A 124 11.37 -4.17 5.50
CA ASN A 124 12.08 -2.90 5.75
C ASN A 124 11.60 -1.80 4.80
N LYS A 125 11.44 -2.12 3.51
CA LYS A 125 10.96 -1.20 2.48
C LYS A 125 9.53 -0.72 2.77
N LEU A 126 8.67 -1.61 3.24
CA LEU A 126 7.30 -1.31 3.68
C LEU A 126 7.23 -0.63 5.06
N GLY A 127 8.34 -0.51 5.79
CA GLY A 127 8.37 0.12 7.12
C GLY A 127 7.75 -0.74 8.23
N VAL A 128 7.67 -2.06 8.04
CA VAL A 128 7.16 -3.02 9.03
C VAL A 128 8.31 -3.86 9.59
N ARG A 129 8.18 -4.40 10.81
CA ARG A 129 9.25 -5.19 11.43
C ARG A 129 9.39 -6.55 10.74
N ASN A 130 8.27 -7.09 10.27
CA ASN A 130 8.21 -8.35 9.55
C ASN A 130 6.95 -8.38 8.65
N LEU A 131 6.92 -9.26 7.65
CA LEU A 131 5.75 -9.36 6.76
C LEU A 131 4.48 -9.91 7.44
N LYS A 132 4.58 -10.61 8.60
CA LYS A 132 3.38 -11.02 9.36
C LYS A 132 2.64 -9.82 9.93
N ASP A 133 3.33 -8.71 10.15
CA ASP A 133 2.69 -7.48 10.63
C ASP A 133 1.66 -6.95 9.62
N LEU A 134 1.80 -7.27 8.33
CA LEU A 134 0.82 -6.91 7.30
C LEU A 134 -0.52 -7.63 7.47
N LEU A 135 -0.52 -8.85 8.05
CA LEU A 135 -1.73 -9.61 8.34
C LEU A 135 -2.48 -9.09 9.58
N ARG A 136 -1.89 -8.16 10.32
CA ARG A 136 -2.41 -7.61 11.57
C ARG A 136 -2.81 -6.13 11.44
N LEU A 137 -2.86 -5.62 10.21
CA LEU A 137 -3.29 -4.26 9.88
C LEU A 137 -4.82 -4.19 9.80
#